data_AF-A0A8H5L9I4-F1
#
_entry.id   AF-A0A8H5L9I4-F1
#
_cell.length_a   1.000
_cell.length_b   1.000
_cell.length_c   1.000
_cell.angle_alpha   90.00
_cell.angle_beta   90.00
_cell.angle_gamma   90.00
#
_symmetry.space_group_name_H-M   'P 1'
#
loop_
_entity.id
_entity.type
_entity.pdbx_description
1 polymer ?
#
loop_
_entity_poly.entity_id
_entity_poly.type
_entity_poly.pdbx_seq_one_letter_code
_entity_poly.pdbx_strand_id
1 'polypeptide(L)'
;MVKHGLEAAIISDPVNIRYVTGTRNTQVFIGRNPPARYLLLRATRSIVFEFTDCPHLAQGYETVDEVRTAKSVTFTSSSPKIHVRLVGKRSATVGLKRINAKVAIALKELGLNIVDAQQAMEMAVTIKSSEEAKCIVAPLRATEVAVGKLRDSIAPGLAENQL
;
A
#
# COMPACT_ATOMS: atom_id res chain seq x y z
N MET A 1 6.91 -12.52 -1.98
CA MET A 1 8.24 -11.94 -2.31
C MET A 1 9.27 -12.99 -2.67
N VAL A 2 9.66 -13.89 -1.74
CA VAL A 2 10.67 -14.94 -1.98
C VAL A 2 10.38 -15.79 -3.21
N LYS A 3 9.14 -16.29 -3.37
CA LYS A 3 8.69 -17.05 -4.55
C LYS A 3 8.90 -16.33 -5.89
N HIS A 4 8.97 -14.99 -5.87
CA HIS A 4 9.16 -14.15 -7.05
C HIS A 4 10.57 -13.52 -7.10
N GLY A 5 11.52 -14.00 -6.28
CA GLY A 5 12.90 -13.50 -6.28
C GLY A 5 13.07 -12.06 -5.77
N LEU A 6 12.09 -11.52 -5.03
CA LEU A 6 12.16 -10.17 -4.47
C LEU A 6 12.80 -10.19 -3.09
N GLU A 7 13.87 -9.42 -2.90
CA GLU A 7 14.54 -9.23 -1.61
C GLU A 7 13.90 -8.09 -0.79
N ALA A 8 13.36 -7.08 -1.48
CA ALA A 8 12.57 -6.00 -0.90
C ALA A 8 11.44 -5.57 -1.85
N ALA A 9 10.44 -4.86 -1.31
CA ALA A 9 9.42 -4.19 -2.08
C ALA A 9 9.18 -2.77 -1.56
N ILE A 10 9.00 -1.81 -2.46
CA ILE A 10 8.56 -0.45 -2.13
C ILE A 10 7.17 -0.24 -2.73
N ILE A 11 6.18 0.00 -1.88
CA ILE A 11 4.76 -0.04 -2.22
C ILE A 11 4.14 1.30 -1.81
N SER A 12 3.60 2.05 -2.77
CA SER A 12 2.83 3.27 -2.49
C SER A 12 1.32 3.08 -2.68
N ASP A 13 0.90 1.92 -3.19
CA ASP A 13 -0.52 1.61 -3.33
C ASP A 13 -1.17 1.43 -1.94
N PRO A 14 -2.17 2.26 -1.57
CA PRO A 14 -2.73 2.24 -0.23
C PRO A 14 -3.49 0.94 0.08
N VAL A 15 -4.04 0.26 -0.93
CA VAL A 15 -4.74 -1.03 -0.77
C VAL A 15 -3.71 -2.12 -0.44
N ASN A 16 -2.59 -2.17 -1.16
CA ASN A 16 -1.52 -3.11 -0.85
C ASN A 16 -0.84 -2.81 0.50
N ILE A 17 -0.66 -1.53 0.86
CA ILE A 17 -0.16 -1.17 2.20
C ILE A 17 -1.12 -1.71 3.26
N ARG A 18 -2.43 -1.43 3.14
CA ARG A 18 -3.44 -1.93 4.07
C ARG A 18 -3.43 -3.46 4.16
N TYR A 19 -3.27 -4.15 3.04
CA TYR A 19 -3.19 -5.61 3.03
C TYR A 19 -2.00 -6.12 3.84
N VAL A 20 -0.81 -5.54 3.65
CA VAL A 20 0.41 -6.00 4.32
C VAL A 20 0.43 -5.62 5.80
N THR A 21 -0.02 -4.42 6.15
CA THR A 21 0.19 -3.86 7.49
C THR A 21 -1.08 -3.74 8.32
N GLY A 22 -2.26 -3.89 7.73
CA GLY A 22 -3.53 -3.56 8.40
C GLY A 22 -3.80 -2.05 8.57
N THR A 23 -2.79 -1.20 8.32
CA THR A 23 -2.85 0.23 8.65
C THR A 23 -3.48 1.06 7.53
N ARG A 24 -4.25 2.10 7.90
CA ARG A 24 -4.97 2.97 6.98
C ARG A 24 -4.73 4.44 7.33
N ASN A 25 -4.59 5.26 6.29
CA ASN A 25 -4.60 6.72 6.38
C ASN A 25 -5.22 7.25 5.09
N THR A 26 -6.21 8.14 5.19
CA THR A 26 -6.79 8.96 4.10
C THR A 26 -6.72 8.30 2.70
N GLN A 27 -7.32 7.11 2.56
CA GLN A 27 -7.04 6.17 1.45
C GLN A 27 -7.22 6.80 0.05
N VAL A 28 -8.22 7.67 -0.12
CA VAL A 28 -8.46 8.40 -1.38
C VAL A 28 -7.35 9.43 -1.66
N PHE A 29 -6.95 10.20 -0.65
CA PHE A 29 -5.88 11.20 -0.78
C PHE A 29 -4.53 10.53 -1.06
N ILE A 30 -4.14 9.55 -0.24
CA ILE A 30 -2.91 8.78 -0.46
C ILE A 30 -2.95 8.09 -1.83
N GLY A 31 -4.11 7.55 -2.19
CA GLY A 31 -4.37 6.94 -3.48
C GLY A 31 -4.18 7.90 -4.65
N ARG A 32 -4.30 9.21 -4.48
CA ARG A 32 -4.08 10.18 -5.58
C ARG A 32 -2.72 10.87 -5.52
N ASN A 33 -2.03 10.78 -4.39
CA ASN A 33 -0.80 11.54 -4.12
C ASN A 33 0.38 10.62 -3.76
N PRO A 34 0.75 9.62 -4.57
CA PRO A 34 1.95 8.84 -4.29
C PRO A 34 3.21 9.73 -4.46
N PRO A 35 4.21 9.66 -3.56
CA PRO A 35 4.35 8.76 -2.41
C PRO A 35 4.12 9.46 -1.06
N ALA A 36 2.98 10.14 -0.86
CA ALA A 36 2.61 10.77 0.42
C ALA A 36 2.62 9.79 1.61
N ARG A 37 2.40 8.50 1.31
CA ARG A 37 2.59 7.36 2.21
C ARG A 37 3.13 6.19 1.38
N TYR A 38 4.07 5.44 1.92
CA TYR A 38 4.59 4.22 1.28
C TYR A 38 5.16 3.23 2.29
N LEU A 39 5.30 1.98 1.87
CA LEU A 39 5.85 0.89 2.66
C LEU A 39 7.15 0.42 2.02
N LEU A 40 8.20 0.26 2.84
CA LEU A 40 9.35 -0.57 2.50
C LEU A 40 9.17 -1.91 3.21
N LEU A 41 9.03 -2.99 2.44
CA LEU A 41 8.85 -4.34 2.92
C LEU A 41 10.07 -5.19 2.58
N ARG A 42 10.58 -5.92 3.57
CA ARG A 42 11.57 -7.00 3.44
C ARG A 42 10.95 -8.27 4.04
N ALA A 43 11.58 -9.42 3.78
CA ALA A 43 11.11 -10.70 4.33
C ALA A 43 10.99 -10.71 5.87
N THR A 44 11.75 -9.87 6.56
CA THR A 44 11.85 -9.84 8.03
C THR A 44 11.56 -8.45 8.61
N ARG A 45 11.11 -7.49 7.79
CA ARG A 45 10.98 -6.11 8.25
C ARG A 45 9.99 -5.29 7.42
N SER A 46 9.08 -4.59 8.07
CA SER A 46 8.16 -3.62 7.47
C SER A 46 8.41 -2.22 8.03
N ILE A 47 8.55 -1.24 7.13
CA ILE A 47 8.72 0.17 7.50
C ILE A 47 7.65 0.99 6.79
N VAL A 48 6.70 1.53 7.55
CA VAL A 48 5.69 2.43 7.02
C VAL A 48 6.24 3.86 7.04
N PHE A 49 6.39 4.44 5.87
CA PHE A 49 6.63 5.87 5.72
C PHE A 49 5.27 6.56 5.63
N GLU A 50 4.86 7.17 6.73
CA GLU A 50 3.55 7.74 6.95
C GLU A 50 3.50 9.24 6.60
N PHE A 51 2.32 9.74 6.23
CA PHE A 51 2.16 11.15 5.91
C PHE A 51 2.62 12.06 7.08
N THR A 52 3.07 13.28 6.76
CA THR A 52 3.53 14.25 7.77
C THR A 52 2.50 14.40 8.89
N ASP A 53 2.99 14.45 10.14
CA ASP A 53 2.20 14.54 11.38
C ASP A 53 1.25 13.37 11.66
N CYS A 54 1.25 12.33 10.81
CA CYS A 54 0.42 11.14 10.96
C CYS A 54 1.12 9.85 11.45
N PRO A 55 2.38 9.78 11.94
CA PRO A 55 3.00 8.50 12.33
C PRO A 55 2.17 7.63 13.29
N HIS A 56 1.41 8.26 14.19
CA HIS A 56 0.53 7.58 15.14
C HIS A 56 -0.48 6.62 14.49
N LEU A 57 -0.88 6.85 13.23
CA LEU A 57 -1.85 6.01 12.52
C LEU A 57 -1.31 4.61 12.13
N ALA A 58 0.00 4.42 12.16
CA ALA A 58 0.64 3.14 11.87
C ALA A 58 1.37 2.54 13.07
N GLN A 59 1.35 3.21 14.23
CA GLN A 59 1.98 2.73 15.46
C GLN A 59 1.15 1.66 16.17
N GLY A 60 1.81 0.73 16.86
CA GLY A 60 1.18 -0.30 17.68
C GLY A 60 0.65 -1.52 16.92
N TYR A 61 0.82 -1.58 15.60
CA TYR A 61 0.48 -2.76 14.80
C TYR A 61 1.62 -3.77 14.84
N GLU A 62 1.32 -5.03 15.18
CA GLU A 62 2.29 -6.13 15.22
C GLU A 62 2.95 -6.41 13.86
N THR A 63 2.29 -6.00 12.77
CA THR A 63 2.74 -6.12 11.38
C THR A 63 3.63 -4.96 10.92
N VAL A 64 3.91 -3.98 11.79
CA VAL A 64 4.70 -2.78 11.49
C VAL A 64 5.88 -2.68 12.46
N ASP A 65 7.09 -2.97 11.96
CA ASP A 65 8.30 -2.89 12.78
C ASP A 65 8.76 -1.45 13.04
N GLU A 66 8.52 -0.55 12.08
CA GLU A 66 8.95 0.83 12.18
C GLU A 66 8.01 1.78 11.44
N VAL A 67 7.73 2.93 12.06
CA VAL A 67 7.03 4.04 11.40
C VAL A 67 7.98 5.22 11.26
N ARG A 68 8.04 5.78 10.05
CA ARG A 68 8.83 6.97 9.73
C ARG A 68 7.95 8.00 9.05
N THR A 69 8.33 9.26 9.08
CA THR A 69 7.64 10.28 8.28
C THR A 69 8.07 10.18 6.81
N ALA A 70 7.10 10.08 5.92
CA ALA A 70 7.27 10.23 4.48
C ALA A 70 7.64 11.68 4.18
N LYS A 71 8.74 11.87 3.46
CA LYS A 71 9.14 13.19 3.01
C LYS A 71 8.41 13.50 1.71
N SER A 72 7.32 14.27 1.83
CA SER A 72 6.35 14.53 0.75
C SER A 72 6.88 15.37 -0.42
N VAL A 73 8.07 15.97 -0.34
CA VAL A 73 8.59 16.85 -1.40
C VAL A 73 9.25 16.02 -2.50
N THR A 74 8.51 15.09 -3.10
CA THR A 74 8.99 14.10 -4.08
C THR A 74 10.11 13.21 -3.55
N PHE A 75 9.99 11.90 -3.78
CA PHE A 75 11.05 10.93 -3.51
C PHE A 75 12.39 11.29 -4.23
N THR A 76 12.39 12.28 -5.14
CA THR A 76 13.57 12.89 -5.75
C THR A 76 14.33 13.87 -4.83
N SER A 77 13.71 14.51 -3.83
CA SER A 77 14.43 15.33 -2.84
C SER A 77 14.90 14.52 -1.62
N SER A 78 14.28 13.36 -1.42
CA SER A 78 14.51 12.47 -0.29
C SER A 78 15.51 11.38 -0.68
N SER A 79 16.80 11.73 -0.66
CA SER A 79 17.96 10.86 -0.94
C SER A 79 17.63 9.35 -1.10
N PRO A 80 17.46 8.85 -2.35
CA PRO A 80 17.20 7.43 -2.64
C PRO A 80 18.22 6.48 -1.98
N LYS A 81 19.39 7.00 -1.59
CA LYS A 81 20.41 6.36 -0.74
C LYS A 81 19.86 5.76 0.57
N ILE A 82 18.86 6.38 1.21
CA ILE A 82 18.28 5.81 2.44
C ILE A 82 17.63 4.46 2.17
N HIS A 83 16.98 4.30 1.01
CA HIS A 83 16.32 3.05 0.63
C HIS A 83 17.35 1.96 0.38
N VAL A 84 18.45 2.27 -0.31
CA VAL A 84 19.56 1.32 -0.50
C VAL A 84 20.12 0.84 0.84
N ARG A 85 20.29 1.77 1.80
CA ARG A 85 20.76 1.42 3.15
C ARG A 85 19.76 0.55 3.91
N LEU A 86 18.46 0.84 3.81
CA LEU A 86 17.40 0.07 4.47
C LEU A 86 17.16 -1.30 3.84
N VAL A 87 17.34 -1.42 2.52
CA VAL A 87 17.39 -2.70 1.81
C VAL A 87 18.64 -3.50 2.22
N GLY A 88 19.75 -2.81 2.50
CA GLY A 88 20.95 -3.41 3.11
C GLY A 88 21.88 -4.15 2.14
N LYS A 89 21.59 -4.11 0.84
CA LYS A 89 22.41 -4.75 -0.20
C LYS A 89 22.31 -3.96 -1.51
N ARG A 90 23.45 -3.61 -2.11
CA ARG A 90 23.49 -2.74 -3.30
C ARG A 90 22.89 -3.38 -4.54
N SER A 91 23.07 -4.67 -4.75
CA SER A 91 22.54 -5.41 -5.91
C SER A 91 21.27 -6.20 -5.60
N ALA A 92 20.48 -5.73 -4.62
CA ALA A 92 19.25 -6.41 -4.24
C ALA A 92 18.18 -6.27 -5.34
N THR A 93 17.39 -7.33 -5.53
CA THR A 93 16.19 -7.26 -6.37
C THR A 93 15.04 -6.62 -5.59
N VAL A 94 14.63 -5.42 -6.01
CA VAL A 94 13.61 -4.61 -5.35
C VAL A 94 12.40 -4.44 -6.26
N GLY A 95 11.26 -4.94 -5.81
CA GLY A 95 9.99 -4.76 -6.49
C GLY A 95 9.39 -3.38 -6.19
N LEU A 96 8.89 -2.68 -7.21
CA LEU A 96 8.15 -1.43 -7.03
C LEU A 96 6.68 -1.63 -7.39
N LYS A 97 5.75 -1.09 -6.58
CA LYS A 97 4.32 -1.02 -6.90
C LYS A 97 3.86 0.43 -6.82
N ARG A 98 3.37 0.95 -7.94
CA ARG A 98 2.76 2.29 -8.08
C ARG A 98 3.71 3.46 -7.75
N ILE A 99 4.99 3.28 -8.05
CA ILE A 99 6.04 4.28 -7.84
C ILE A 99 6.32 5.04 -9.14
N ASN A 100 6.71 6.32 -9.05
CA ASN A 100 7.03 7.11 -10.24
C ASN A 100 8.34 6.62 -10.91
N ALA A 101 8.47 6.84 -12.22
CA ALA A 101 9.62 6.37 -12.99
C ALA A 101 10.97 6.98 -12.52
N LYS A 102 10.97 8.26 -12.10
CA LYS A 102 12.19 8.94 -11.62
C LYS A 102 12.81 8.22 -10.42
N VAL A 103 11.99 7.69 -9.53
CA VAL A 103 12.44 6.89 -8.38
C VAL A 103 13.04 5.57 -8.83
N ALA A 104 12.38 4.87 -9.74
CA ALA A 104 12.88 3.61 -10.27
C ALA A 104 14.26 3.79 -10.91
N ILE A 105 14.45 4.85 -11.71
CA ILE A 105 15.73 5.21 -12.32
C ILE A 105 16.77 5.50 -11.25
N ALA A 106 16.48 6.38 -10.29
CA ALA A 106 17.44 6.75 -9.25
C ALA A 106 17.87 5.57 -8.36
N LEU A 107 16.95 4.65 -8.05
CA LEU A 107 17.28 3.44 -7.29
C LEU A 107 18.15 2.48 -8.11
N LYS A 108 17.90 2.36 -9.42
CA LYS A 108 18.72 1.58 -10.35
C LYS A 108 20.13 2.14 -10.49
N GLU A 109 20.28 3.46 -10.62
CA GLU A 109 21.58 4.15 -10.67
C GLU A 109 22.41 3.95 -9.39
N LEU A 110 21.74 3.73 -8.25
CA LEU A 110 22.42 3.40 -6.99
C LEU A 110 22.82 1.92 -6.86
N GLY A 111 22.46 1.09 -7.84
CA GLY A 111 22.89 -0.30 -8.00
C GLY A 111 21.81 -1.36 -7.80
N LEU A 112 20.57 -0.98 -7.44
CA LEU A 112 19.49 -1.93 -7.18
C LEU A 112 18.92 -2.51 -8.48
N ASN A 113 18.52 -3.77 -8.44
CA ASN A 113 17.83 -4.43 -9.54
C ASN A 113 16.32 -4.17 -9.40
N ILE A 114 15.82 -3.18 -10.15
CA ILE A 114 14.42 -2.75 -10.06
C ILE A 114 13.53 -3.60 -10.96
N VAL A 115 12.48 -4.17 -10.37
CA VAL A 115 11.47 -4.99 -11.07
C VAL A 115 10.07 -4.55 -10.67
N ASP A 116 9.06 -4.95 -11.44
CA ASP A 116 7.66 -4.73 -11.07
C ASP A 116 7.23 -5.70 -9.96
N ALA A 117 6.65 -5.17 -8.88
CA ALA A 117 6.10 -5.98 -7.78
C ALA A 117 4.66 -6.44 -8.03
N GLN A 118 4.00 -6.00 -9.10
CA GLN A 118 2.57 -6.21 -9.36
C GLN A 118 2.16 -7.67 -9.22
N GLN A 119 2.80 -8.58 -9.96
CA GLN A 119 2.44 -10.00 -9.92
C GLN A 119 2.58 -10.58 -8.50
N ALA A 120 3.69 -10.26 -7.81
CA ALA A 120 3.93 -10.77 -6.46
C ALA A 120 2.87 -10.30 -5.45
N MET A 121 2.38 -9.06 -5.61
CA MET A 121 1.34 -8.50 -4.73
C MET A 121 -0.05 -9.03 -5.08
N GLU A 122 -0.39 -9.11 -6.36
CA GLU A 122 -1.72 -9.57 -6.82
C GLU A 122 -1.94 -11.06 -6.54
N MET A 123 -0.89 -11.88 -6.72
CA MET A 123 -0.96 -13.29 -6.32
C MET A 123 -1.10 -13.47 -4.82
N ALA A 124 -0.49 -12.60 -4.00
CA ALA A 124 -0.61 -12.67 -2.55
C ALA A 124 -2.03 -12.39 -2.08
N VAL A 125 -2.69 -11.33 -2.59
CA VAL A 125 -4.06 -10.96 -2.19
C VAL A 125 -5.12 -11.92 -2.75
N THR A 126 -4.77 -12.81 -3.66
CA THR A 126 -5.72 -13.73 -4.29
C THR A 126 -6.17 -14.83 -3.33
N ILE A 127 -5.30 -15.30 -2.44
CA ILE A 127 -5.59 -16.37 -1.48
C ILE A 127 -5.94 -15.72 -0.14
N LYS A 128 -7.14 -16.03 0.39
CA LYS A 128 -7.65 -15.45 1.63
C LYS A 128 -7.44 -16.45 2.75
N SER A 129 -7.00 -15.98 3.91
CA SER A 129 -7.04 -16.74 5.15
C SER A 129 -8.47 -16.97 5.64
N SER A 130 -8.65 -17.88 6.58
CA SER A 130 -9.94 -18.09 7.26
C SER A 130 -10.44 -16.82 7.95
N GLU A 131 -9.53 -16.03 8.53
CA GLU A 131 -9.89 -14.80 9.23
C GLU A 131 -10.27 -13.68 8.27
N GLU A 132 -9.58 -13.55 7.13
CA GLU A 132 -10.00 -12.62 6.07
C GLU A 132 -11.37 -12.99 5.51
N ALA A 133 -11.64 -14.28 5.27
CA ALA A 133 -12.94 -14.74 4.81
C ALA A 133 -14.07 -14.35 5.78
N LYS A 134 -13.87 -14.52 7.09
CA LYS A 134 -14.81 -14.05 8.12
C LYS A 134 -15.01 -12.53 8.05
N CYS A 135 -13.92 -11.78 7.90
CA CYS A 135 -13.97 -10.32 7.82
C CYS A 135 -14.67 -9.79 6.56
N ILE A 136 -14.76 -10.58 5.49
CA ILE A 136 -15.46 -10.21 4.24
C ILE A 136 -16.98 -10.31 4.41
N VAL A 137 -17.49 -11.20 5.27
CA VAL A 137 -18.95 -11.41 5.43
C VAL A 137 -19.65 -10.16 5.96
N ALA A 138 -19.08 -9.50 6.96
CA ALA A 138 -19.69 -8.33 7.59
C ALA A 138 -19.95 -7.16 6.59
N PRO A 139 -18.96 -6.67 5.82
CA PRO A 139 -19.20 -5.63 4.84
C PRO A 139 -20.14 -6.09 3.72
N LEU A 140 -20.11 -7.36 3.29
CA LEU A 140 -21.08 -7.87 2.31
C LEU A 140 -22.52 -7.73 2.82
N ARG A 141 -22.80 -8.14 4.06
CA ARG A 141 -24.14 -7.97 4.67
C ARG A 141 -24.54 -6.51 4.77
N ALA A 142 -23.61 -5.63 5.16
CA ALA A 142 -23.88 -4.19 5.20
C ALA A 142 -24.22 -3.63 3.81
N THR A 143 -23.51 -4.06 2.76
CA THR A 143 -23.80 -3.69 1.37
C THR A 143 -25.15 -4.23 0.91
N GLU A 144 -25.49 -5.49 1.19
CA GLU A 144 -26.79 -6.06 0.86
C GLU A 144 -27.95 -5.27 1.47
N VAL A 145 -27.83 -4.89 2.75
CA VAL A 145 -28.82 -4.05 3.43
C VAL A 145 -28.93 -2.67 2.78
N ALA A 146 -27.79 -2.04 2.46
CA ALA A 146 -27.78 -0.72 1.82
C ALA A 146 -28.42 -0.76 0.42
N VAL A 147 -28.10 -1.77 -0.38
CA VAL A 147 -28.69 -1.99 -1.71
C VAL A 147 -30.18 -2.29 -1.62
N GLY A 148 -30.61 -3.06 -0.61
CA GLY A 148 -32.03 -3.29 -0.34
C GLY A 148 -32.79 -1.99 -0.09
N LYS A 149 -32.24 -1.11 0.76
CA LYS A 149 -32.82 0.21 1.03
C LYS A 149 -32.86 1.10 -0.22
N LEU A 150 -31.77 1.13 -0.98
CA LEU A 150 -31.68 1.86 -2.25
C LEU A 150 -32.78 1.40 -3.21
N ARG A 151 -32.97 0.08 -3.36
CA ARG A 151 -34.00 -0.48 -4.23
C ARG A 151 -35.40 -0.09 -3.77
N ASP A 152 -35.67 -0.18 -2.47
CA ASP A 152 -37.00 0.11 -1.91
C ASP A 152 -37.33 1.62 -1.96
N SER A 153 -36.33 2.51 -2.10
CA SER A 153 -36.54 3.95 -2.27
C SER A 153 -36.75 4.42 -3.71
N ILE A 154 -36.57 3.55 -4.71
CA ILE A 154 -36.75 3.93 -6.12
C ILE A 154 -38.22 4.29 -6.38
N ALA A 155 -38.45 5.53 -6.83
CA ALA A 155 -39.76 6.04 -7.18
C ALA A 155 -39.67 6.93 -8.43
N PRO A 156 -40.75 7.03 -9.23
CA PRO A 156 -40.79 7.95 -10.37
C PRO A 156 -40.48 9.40 -9.96
N GLY A 157 -39.67 10.09 -10.76
CA GLY A 157 -39.32 11.49 -10.53
C GLY A 157 -38.03 11.73 -9.72
N LEU A 158 -37.37 10.67 -9.22
CA LEU A 158 -36.03 10.78 -8.62
C LEU A 158 -34.92 10.74 -9.67
N ALA A 159 -33.91 11.59 -9.52
CA ALA A 159 -32.66 11.54 -10.28
C ALA A 159 -31.65 10.57 -9.64
N GLU A 160 -30.66 10.13 -10.41
CA GLU A 160 -29.63 9.16 -9.96
C GLU A 160 -28.89 9.62 -8.70
N ASN A 161 -28.54 10.90 -8.57
CA ASN A 161 -27.85 11.43 -7.39
C ASN A 161 -28.74 11.48 -6.12
N GLN A 162 -30.06 11.31 -6.28
CA GLN A 162 -31.02 11.29 -5.17
C GLN A 162 -31.32 9.88 -4.67
N LEU A 163 -30.92 8.86 -5.44
CA LEU A 163 -30.98 7.44 -5.07
C LEU A 163 -29.72 7.10 -4.24
#